data_AF-A0A1L9ATR9-F1
#
_entry.id   AF-A0A1L9ATR9-F1
#
_cell.length_a   1.000
_cell.length_b   1.000
_cell.length_c   1.000
_cell.angle_alpha   90.00
_cell.angle_beta   90.00
_cell.angle_gamma   90.00
#
_symmetry.space_group_name_H-M   'P 1'
#
loop_
_entity.id
_entity.type
_entity.pdbx_description
1 polymer ?
#
loop_
_entity_poly.entity_id
_entity_poly.type
_entity_poly.pdbx_seq_one_letter_code
_entity_poly.pdbx_strand_id
1 'polypeptide(L)'
;MQQMLTRLGLTFKEIVDPRASRGKRHGLGALLSLLVVGMATGRRVLRQVEALGEDLVREGTEPKGLRGAVSDTTLDRLLSQLGPEGWDEVLQQSVRTALEQGV
;
A
#
# COMPACT_ATOMS: atom_id res chain seq x y z
N MET A 1 0.56 -14.72 -4.67
CA MET A 1 0.98 -13.40 -4.11
C MET A 1 0.87 -12.27 -5.14
N GLN A 2 1.44 -12.41 -6.35
CA GLN A 2 1.47 -11.36 -7.36
C GLN A 2 0.07 -10.90 -7.86
N GLN A 3 -0.88 -11.83 -8.03
CA GLN A 3 -2.28 -11.49 -8.37
C GLN A 3 -2.97 -10.68 -7.26
N MET A 4 -2.72 -11.00 -5.98
CA MET A 4 -3.23 -10.25 -4.83
C MET A 4 -2.67 -8.83 -4.78
N LEU A 5 -1.36 -8.67 -4.98
CA LEU A 5 -0.68 -7.37 -5.04
C LEU A 5 -1.24 -6.48 -6.15
N THR A 6 -1.53 -7.09 -7.29
CA THR A 6 -2.08 -6.37 -8.45
C THR A 6 -3.51 -5.92 -8.19
N ARG A 7 -4.33 -6.79 -7.58
CA ARG A 7 -5.71 -6.47 -7.21
C ARG A 7 -5.79 -5.34 -6.17
N LEU A 8 -5.01 -5.42 -5.09
CA LEU A 8 -4.93 -4.34 -4.08
C LEU A 8 -4.53 -3.00 -4.71
N GLY A 9 -3.53 -3.01 -5.59
CA GLY A 9 -3.08 -1.81 -6.28
C GLY A 9 -4.14 -1.18 -7.21
N LEU A 10 -5.09 -1.96 -7.73
CA LEU A 10 -6.22 -1.46 -8.53
C LEU A 10 -7.30 -0.87 -7.63
N THR A 11 -7.66 -1.56 -6.56
CA THR A 11 -8.66 -1.11 -5.59
C THR A 11 -8.26 0.22 -4.94
N PHE A 12 -6.99 0.40 -4.60
CA PHE A 12 -6.52 1.64 -3.97
C PHE A 12 -6.33 2.82 -4.93
N LYS A 13 -6.49 2.66 -6.25
CA LYS A 13 -6.45 3.80 -7.20
C LYS A 13 -7.63 4.75 -7.04
N GLU A 14 -8.73 4.29 -6.47
CA GLU A 14 -9.93 5.09 -6.24
C GLU A 14 -9.78 6.03 -5.05
N ILE A 15 -8.72 5.88 -4.26
CA ILE A 15 -8.41 6.73 -3.11
C ILE A 15 -7.74 8.01 -3.60
N VAL A 16 -8.35 9.16 -3.27
CA VAL A 16 -7.72 10.47 -3.47
C VAL A 16 -6.45 10.55 -2.64
N ASP A 17 -5.31 10.73 -3.29
CA ASP A 17 -4.01 10.78 -2.60
C ASP A 17 -3.83 12.11 -1.84
N PRO A 18 -3.90 12.09 -0.49
CA PRO A 18 -3.89 13.31 0.33
C PRO A 18 -2.50 13.92 0.46
N ARG A 19 -1.45 13.24 -0.01
CA ARG A 19 -0.08 13.72 0.10
C ARG A 19 0.16 14.88 -0.85
N ALA A 20 0.98 15.83 -0.43
CA ALA A 20 1.49 16.90 -1.29
C ALA A 20 2.27 16.35 -2.50
N SER A 21 2.40 17.13 -3.58
CA SER A 21 3.10 16.75 -4.81
C SER A 21 4.51 16.16 -4.57
N ARG A 22 5.26 16.74 -3.62
CA ARG A 22 6.60 16.28 -3.22
C ARG A 22 6.61 14.88 -2.58
N GLY A 23 5.47 14.38 -2.11
CA GLY A 23 5.29 13.05 -1.50
C GLY A 23 4.84 11.95 -2.46
N LYS A 24 4.60 12.26 -3.74
CA LYS A 24 3.99 11.34 -4.73
C LYS A 24 5.01 10.51 -5.54
N ARG A 25 6.23 10.31 -5.02
CA ARG A 25 7.23 9.44 -5.66
C ARG A 25 6.71 8.01 -5.86
N HIS A 26 6.05 7.47 -4.83
CA HIS A 26 5.40 6.16 -4.85
C HIS A 26 3.89 6.39 -4.92
N GLY A 27 3.17 5.60 -5.73
CA GLY A 27 1.71 5.65 -5.78
C GLY A 27 1.10 5.26 -4.44
N LEU A 28 0.04 5.95 -4.00
CA LEU A 28 -0.60 5.68 -2.71
C LEU A 28 -1.01 4.21 -2.58
N GLY A 29 -1.68 3.68 -3.61
CA GLY A 29 -2.08 2.28 -3.62
C GLY A 29 -0.92 1.28 -3.56
N ALA A 30 0.26 1.63 -4.06
CA ALA A 30 1.44 0.77 -3.93
C ALA A 30 1.95 0.72 -2.48
N LEU A 31 1.95 1.87 -1.79
CA LEU A 31 2.33 1.94 -0.37
C LEU A 31 1.33 1.21 0.52
N LEU A 32 0.03 1.40 0.29
CA LEU A 32 -1.02 0.68 1.02
C LEU A 32 -0.96 -0.82 0.76
N SER A 33 -0.72 -1.25 -0.48
CA SER A 33 -0.52 -2.67 -0.81
C SER A 33 0.68 -3.26 -0.07
N LEU A 34 1.80 -2.54 -0.01
CA LEU A 34 2.99 -2.98 0.72
C LEU A 34 2.69 -3.16 2.22
N LEU A 35 1.97 -2.22 2.83
CA LEU A 35 1.55 -2.30 4.23
C LEU A 35 0.62 -3.49 4.48
N VAL A 36 -0.39 -3.71 3.62
CA VAL A 36 -1.30 -4.86 3.71
C VAL A 36 -0.54 -6.18 3.62
N VAL A 37 0.43 -6.29 2.72
CA VAL A 37 1.23 -7.51 2.57
C VAL A 37 2.17 -7.71 3.74
N GLY A 38 2.77 -6.64 4.25
CA GLY A 38 3.53 -6.65 5.49
C GLY A 38 2.70 -7.24 6.63
N MET A 39 1.48 -6.74 6.83
CA MET A 39 0.56 -7.26 7.86
C MET A 39 0.18 -8.73 7.61
N ALA A 40 -0.21 -9.07 6.38
CA ALA A 40 -0.62 -10.44 6.02
C ALA A 40 0.52 -11.46 6.16
N THR A 41 1.78 -11.03 6.04
CA THR A 41 2.98 -11.86 6.23
C THR A 41 3.55 -11.78 7.65
N GLY A 42 2.81 -11.16 8.58
CA GLY A 42 3.15 -11.13 10.01
C GLY A 42 4.23 -10.12 10.38
N ARG A 43 4.50 -9.10 9.55
CA ARG A 43 5.42 -8.01 9.89
C ARG A 43 4.74 -7.08 10.90
N ARG A 44 5.37 -6.90 12.06
CA ARG A 44 4.79 -6.20 13.22
C ARG A 44 5.25 -4.76 13.38
N VAL A 45 6.29 -4.36 12.65
CA VAL A 45 6.85 -2.99 12.71
C VAL A 45 7.20 -2.51 11.30
N LEU A 46 7.14 -1.20 11.06
CA LEU A 46 7.35 -0.61 9.73
C LEU A 46 8.73 -0.94 9.13
N ARG A 47 9.76 -1.03 9.96
CA ARG A 47 11.10 -1.46 9.53
C ARG A 47 11.14 -2.87 8.92
N GLN A 48 10.27 -3.77 9.37
CA GLN A 48 10.13 -5.10 8.75
C GLN A 48 9.38 -5.04 7.41
N VAL A 49 8.48 -4.06 7.25
CA VAL A 49 7.78 -3.80 5.99
C VAL A 49 8.71 -3.15 4.97
N GLU A 50 9.61 -2.27 5.40
CA GLU A 50 10.71 -1.75 4.58
C GLU A 50 11.59 -2.87 4.04
N ALA A 51 12.09 -3.76 4.91
CA ALA A 51 12.90 -4.91 4.48
C ALA A 51 12.15 -5.82 3.49
N LEU A 52 10.86 -6.08 3.73
CA LEU A 52 10.01 -6.79 2.78
C LEU A 52 9.92 -6.05 1.43
N GLY A 53 9.77 -4.72 1.45
CA GLY A 53 9.72 -3.91 0.24
C GLY A 53 11.04 -3.96 -0.55
N GLU A 54 12.18 -3.99 0.13
CA GLU A 54 13.49 -4.20 -0.51
C GLU A 54 13.59 -5.56 -1.18
N ASP A 55 13.13 -6.63 -0.53
CA ASP A 55 13.08 -7.98 -1.09
C ASP A 55 12.20 -8.00 -2.35
N LEU A 56 10.98 -7.47 -2.28
CA LEU A 56 10.04 -7.45 -3.40
C LEU A 56 10.59 -6.65 -4.61
N VAL A 57 11.23 -5.51 -4.38
CA VAL A 57 11.86 -4.71 -5.44
C VAL A 57 13.05 -5.45 -6.05
N ARG A 58 13.86 -6.13 -5.23
CA ARG A 58 14.97 -6.95 -5.73
C ARG A 58 14.49 -8.11 -6.60
N GLU A 59 13.35 -8.68 -6.25
CA GLU A 59 12.72 -9.80 -6.95
C GLU A 59 11.89 -9.37 -8.16
N GLY A 60 11.65 -8.07 -8.35
CA GLY A 60 10.77 -7.54 -9.41
C GLY A 60 9.30 -7.91 -9.21
N THR A 61 8.89 -8.14 -7.97
CA THR A 61 7.53 -8.51 -7.57
C THR A 61 6.83 -7.42 -6.77
N GLU A 62 7.38 -6.21 -6.77
CA GLU A 62 6.86 -5.09 -6.01
C GLU A 62 5.45 -4.64 -6.46
N PRO A 63 4.66 -4.02 -5.55
CA PRO A 63 3.37 -3.45 -5.93
C PRO A 63 3.48 -2.43 -7.06
N LYS A 64 2.58 -2.53 -8.05
CA LYS A 64 2.54 -1.61 -9.19
C LYS A 64 2.40 -0.16 -8.73
N GLY A 65 3.37 0.68 -9.08
CA GLY A 65 3.42 2.10 -8.69
C GLY A 65 4.45 2.40 -7.58
N LEU A 66 5.15 1.39 -7.07
CA LEU A 66 6.35 1.57 -6.25
C LEU A 66 7.54 1.95 -7.16
N ARG A 67 8.30 2.99 -6.80
CA ARG A 67 9.49 3.44 -7.53
C ARG A 67 10.77 3.18 -6.72
N GLY A 68 11.01 1.90 -6.45
CA GLY A 68 12.09 1.39 -5.60
C GLY A 68 11.66 1.17 -4.14
N ALA A 69 12.63 0.77 -3.31
CA ALA A 69 12.43 0.53 -1.89
C ALA A 69 11.87 1.76 -1.16
N VAL A 70 11.11 1.50 -0.10
CA VAL A 70 10.42 2.53 0.69
C VAL A 70 10.87 2.42 2.13
N SER A 71 11.37 3.54 2.67
CA SER A 71 11.79 3.60 4.07
C SER A 71 10.63 3.51 5.05
N ASP A 72 10.86 2.96 6.23
CA ASP A 72 9.93 2.96 7.35
C ASP A 72 9.40 4.36 7.69
N THR A 73 10.26 5.38 7.65
CA THR A 73 9.93 6.80 7.83
C THR A 73 8.97 7.35 6.78
N THR A 74 9.03 6.84 5.55
CA THR A 74 8.07 7.21 4.50
C THR A 74 6.70 6.59 4.78
N LEU A 75 6.67 5.36 5.29
CA LEU A 75 5.44 4.67 5.69
C LEU A 75 4.82 5.31 6.94
N ASP A 76 5.62 5.66 7.92
CA ASP A 76 5.20 6.34 9.16
C ASP A 76 4.55 7.69 8.86
N ARG A 77 5.20 8.50 8.01
CA ARG A 77 4.67 9.79 7.57
C ARG A 77 3.36 9.62 6.80
N LEU A 78 3.25 8.59 5.95
CA LEU A 78 2.02 8.29 5.24
C LEU A 78 0.89 7.99 6.24
N LEU A 79 1.11 7.07 7.17
CA LEU A 79 0.11 6.65 8.15
C LEU A 79 -0.31 7.82 9.05
N SER A 80 0.62 8.68 9.44
CA SER A 80 0.34 9.87 10.26
C SER A 80 -0.51 10.92 9.52
N GLN A 81 -0.47 10.94 8.19
CA GLN A 81 -1.26 11.87 7.36
C GLN A 81 -2.63 11.32 7.01
N LEU A 82 -2.77 10.00 7.03
CA LEU A 82 -4.04 9.33 6.86
C LEU A 82 -4.72 9.30 8.24
N GLY A 83 -5.31 10.44 8.64
CA GLY A 83 -6.09 10.54 9.87
C GLY A 83 -7.24 9.51 9.91
N PRO A 84 -7.74 9.12 11.09
CA PRO A 84 -8.75 8.06 11.24
C PRO A 84 -10.04 8.32 10.46
N GLU A 85 -10.36 9.58 10.21
CA GLU A 85 -11.54 10.01 9.48
C GLU A 85 -11.35 9.81 7.97
N GLY A 86 -12.18 8.95 7.37
CA GLY A 86 -12.17 8.65 5.92
C GLY A 86 -11.53 7.32 5.53
N TRP A 87 -10.85 6.62 6.47
CA TRP A 87 -10.37 5.26 6.22
C TRP A 87 -11.49 4.26 6.06
N ASP A 88 -12.56 4.40 6.86
CA ASP A 88 -13.64 3.43 6.88
C ASP A 88 -14.36 3.37 5.54
N GLU A 89 -14.69 4.52 4.94
CA GLU A 89 -15.35 4.58 3.64
C GLU A 89 -14.44 4.04 2.53
N VAL A 90 -13.17 4.41 2.57
CA VAL A 90 -12.17 3.96 1.60
C VAL A 90 -11.92 2.45 1.69
N LEU A 91 -11.78 1.89 2.89
CA LEU A 91 -11.61 0.46 3.13
C LEU A 91 -12.88 -0.31 2.80
N GLN A 92 -14.06 0.18 3.19
CA GLN A 92 -15.33 -0.46 2.87
C GLN A 92 -15.57 -0.51 1.37
N GLN A 93 -15.32 0.60 0.66
CA GLN A 93 -15.45 0.65 -0.79
C GLN A 93 -14.44 -0.29 -1.45
N SER A 94 -13.21 -0.30 -0.95
CA SER A 94 -12.14 -1.16 -1.46
C SER A 94 -12.47 -2.65 -1.31
N VAL A 95 -12.94 -3.06 -0.12
CA VAL A 95 -13.36 -4.43 0.17
C VAL A 95 -14.58 -4.81 -0.67
N ARG A 96 -15.56 -3.92 -0.81
CA ARG A 96 -16.75 -4.15 -1.64
C ARG A 96 -16.36 -4.38 -3.11
N THR A 97 -15.54 -3.50 -3.68
CA THR A 97 -15.04 -3.62 -5.05
C THR A 97 -14.27 -4.94 -5.25
N ALA A 98 -13.47 -5.36 -4.26
CA ALA A 98 -12.74 -6.64 -4.34
C ALA A 98 -13.67 -7.87 -4.26
N LEU A 99 -14.76 -7.80 -3.48
CA LEU A 99 -15.76 -8.87 -3.38
C LEU A 99 -16.61 -8.97 -4.65
N GLU A 100 -16.99 -7.83 -5.24
CA GLU A 100 -17.78 -7.77 -6.47
C GLU A 100 -17.01 -8.26 -7.70
N GLN A 101 -15.69 -8.05 -7.73
CA GLN A 101 -14.82 -8.52 -8.82
C GLN A 101 -14.48 -10.01 -8.75
N GLY A 102 -15.00 -10.76 -7.76
CA GLY A 102 -14.76 -12.18 -7.58
C GLY A 102 -13.30 -12.48 -7.22
N VAL A 103 -13.07 -12.72 -5.93
CA VAL A 103 -11.80 -13.30 -5.46
C VAL A 103 -11.55 -14.63 -6.13
#